data_AF-A0AAP4EFS0-F1
#
_entry.id   AF-A0AAP4EFS0-F1
#
_cell.length_a   1.000
_cell.length_b   1.000
_cell.length_c   1.000
_cell.angle_alpha   90.00
_cell.angle_beta   90.00
_cell.angle_gamma   90.00
#
_symmetry.space_group_name_H-M   'P 1'
#
loop_
_entity.id
_entity.type
_entity.pdbx_description
1 polymer ?
#
loop_
_entity_poly.entity_id
_entity_poly.type
_entity_poly.pdbx_seq_one_letter_code
_entity_poly.pdbx_strand_id
1 'polypeptide(L)'
;MNTKKQNKKKKGFTLIELIIVIAIIAILAAIAIPNFLSIQRKAKIKADVASAKTIYDAAATAVAENKIIPGAAEVKLTLGTDGKITPTPSTATDDANALKDNLQTIPTAQSVKNGTFNVTIKADSSTSKPIIEVSIGDTGVYPITDENGPYDLSNNDGSSAVSSGH
;
A
#
# COMPACT_ATOMS: atom_id res chain seq x y z
N MET A 1 -27.68 25.93 -67.51
CA MET A 1 -26.59 25.00 -67.16
C MET A 1 -26.99 24.28 -65.87
N ASN A 2 -27.54 23.06 -65.95
CA ASN A 2 -28.09 22.35 -64.79
C ASN A 2 -27.01 21.55 -64.08
N THR A 3 -26.61 21.98 -62.87
CA THR A 3 -25.71 21.23 -61.99
C THR A 3 -26.49 20.20 -61.17
N LYS A 4 -26.41 18.92 -61.54
CA LYS A 4 -26.92 17.80 -60.73
C LYS A 4 -26.12 17.70 -59.42
N LYS A 5 -26.71 18.15 -58.31
CA LYS A 5 -26.18 17.97 -56.96
C LYS A 5 -26.39 16.52 -56.52
N GLN A 6 -25.32 15.73 -56.49
CA GLN A 6 -25.32 14.35 -56.01
C GLN A 6 -25.48 14.34 -54.48
N ASN A 7 -26.67 14.01 -53.97
CA ASN A 7 -26.89 13.79 -52.54
C ASN A 7 -26.21 12.47 -52.14
N LYS A 8 -25.02 12.55 -51.52
CA LYS A 8 -24.38 11.40 -50.87
C LYS A 8 -25.30 10.93 -49.74
N LYS A 9 -25.95 9.76 -49.88
CA LYS A 9 -26.73 9.14 -48.82
C LYS A 9 -25.83 8.93 -47.61
N LYS A 10 -26.07 9.65 -46.51
CA LYS A 10 -25.40 9.38 -45.24
C LYS A 10 -25.89 8.02 -44.75
N LYS A 11 -25.05 7.00 -44.80
CA LYS A 11 -25.31 5.73 -44.14
C LYS A 11 -25.24 5.99 -42.63
N GLY A 12 -26.39 6.05 -41.97
CA GLY A 12 -26.46 6.07 -40.51
C GLY A 12 -26.13 4.69 -39.95
N PHE A 13 -25.53 4.65 -38.77
CA PHE A 13 -25.34 3.41 -38.01
C PHE A 13 -26.71 2.81 -37.67
N THR A 14 -26.87 1.51 -37.82
CA THR A 14 -28.12 0.85 -37.44
C THR A 14 -28.16 0.66 -35.92
N LEU A 15 -29.36 0.71 -35.33
CA LEU A 15 -29.52 0.43 -33.90
C LEU A 15 -29.08 -1.00 -33.58
N ILE A 16 -29.32 -1.96 -34.47
CA ILE A 16 -28.91 -3.35 -34.27
C ILE A 16 -27.38 -3.52 -34.21
N GLU A 17 -26.63 -2.80 -35.06
CA GLU A 17 -25.16 -2.79 -35.00
C GLU A 17 -24.67 -2.27 -33.64
N LEU A 18 -25.31 -1.25 -33.08
CA LEU A 18 -24.94 -0.72 -31.77
C LEU A 18 -25.26 -1.72 -30.65
N ILE A 19 -26.39 -2.41 -30.72
CA ILE A 19 -26.83 -3.37 -29.68
C ILE A 19 -25.89 -4.59 -29.62
N ILE A 20 -25.42 -5.09 -30.76
CA ILE A 20 -24.47 -6.21 -30.80
C ILE A 20 -23.12 -5.80 -30.20
N VAL A 21 -22.65 -4.58 -30.48
CA VAL A 21 -21.38 -4.07 -29.95
C VAL A 21 -21.41 -4.00 -28.42
N ILE A 22 -22.47 -3.42 -27.84
CA ILE A 22 -22.58 -3.34 -26.37
C ILE A 22 -22.72 -4.74 -25.74
N ALA A 23 -23.37 -5.69 -26.43
CA ALA A 23 -23.51 -7.06 -25.94
C ALA A 23 -22.14 -7.78 -25.84
N ILE A 24 -21.29 -7.64 -26.86
CA ILE A 24 -19.94 -8.22 -26.84
C ILE A 24 -19.07 -7.54 -25.77
N ILE A 25 -19.13 -6.20 -25.66
CA ILE A 25 -18.39 -5.46 -24.61
C ILE A 25 -18.82 -5.91 -23.22
N ALA A 26 -20.12 -6.16 -22.99
CA ALA A 26 -20.63 -6.62 -21.70
C ALA A 26 -20.07 -8.00 -21.31
N ILE A 27 -19.98 -8.94 -22.26
CA ILE A 27 -19.41 -10.28 -22.02
C ILE A 27 -17.91 -10.17 -21.67
N LEU A 28 -17.16 -9.36 -22.42
CA LEU A 28 -15.72 -9.15 -22.16
C LEU A 28 -15.51 -8.45 -20.81
N ALA A 29 -16.30 -7.44 -20.49
CA ALA A 29 -16.23 -6.70 -19.23
C ALA A 29 -16.51 -7.61 -18.02
N ALA A 30 -17.46 -8.54 -18.12
CA ALA A 30 -17.80 -9.46 -17.04
C ALA A 30 -16.62 -10.33 -16.58
N ILE A 31 -15.73 -10.73 -17.49
CA ILE A 31 -14.52 -11.52 -17.18
C ILE A 31 -13.35 -10.59 -16.82
N ALA A 32 -13.22 -9.46 -17.52
CA ALA A 32 -12.08 -8.56 -17.35
C ALA A 32 -12.10 -7.80 -16.01
N ILE A 33 -13.27 -7.32 -15.57
CA ILE A 33 -13.41 -6.52 -14.34
C ILE A 33 -12.90 -7.26 -13.09
N PRO A 34 -13.36 -8.49 -12.75
CA PRO A 34 -12.90 -9.17 -11.54
C PRO A 34 -11.38 -9.45 -11.57
N ASN A 35 -10.85 -9.84 -12.74
CA ASN A 35 -9.41 -10.06 -12.91
C ASN A 35 -8.61 -8.77 -12.73
N PHE A 36 -9.06 -7.68 -13.36
CA PHE A 36 -8.42 -6.37 -13.26
C PHE A 36 -8.39 -5.85 -11.82
N LEU A 37 -9.48 -6.03 -11.06
CA LEU A 37 -9.53 -5.67 -9.64
C LEU A 37 -8.54 -6.49 -8.80
N SER A 38 -8.40 -7.79 -9.08
CA SER A 38 -7.42 -8.66 -8.42
C SER A 38 -5.98 -8.23 -8.70
N ILE A 39 -5.66 -7.94 -9.97
CA ILE A 39 -4.33 -7.46 -10.38
C ILE A 39 -4.01 -6.11 -9.72
N GLN A 40 -4.95 -5.17 -9.73
CA GLN A 40 -4.78 -3.88 -9.06
C GLN A 40 -4.51 -4.03 -7.57
N ARG A 41 -5.27 -4.89 -6.88
CA ARG A 41 -5.06 -5.17 -5.45
C ARG A 41 -3.65 -5.71 -5.22
N LYS A 42 -3.23 -6.74 -5.96
CA LYS A 42 -1.89 -7.34 -5.87
C LYS A 42 -0.79 -6.31 -6.15
N ALA A 43 -0.99 -5.40 -7.11
CA ALA A 43 -0.04 -4.34 -7.41
C ALA A 43 0.14 -3.36 -6.24
N LYS A 44 -0.97 -2.94 -5.60
CA LYS A 44 -0.95 -2.07 -4.42
C LYS A 44 -0.21 -2.72 -3.25
N ILE A 45 -0.46 -4.00 -3.01
CA ILE A 45 0.24 -4.77 -1.97
C ILE A 45 1.74 -4.83 -2.23
N LYS A 46 2.16 -5.12 -3.47
CA LYS A 46 3.59 -5.12 -3.83
C LYS A 46 4.23 -3.74 -3.64
N ALA A 47 3.50 -2.67 -3.96
CA ALA A 47 3.97 -1.31 -3.72
C ALA A 47 4.13 -1.03 -2.22
N ASP A 48 3.25 -1.56 -1.38
CA ASP A 48 3.34 -1.41 0.06
C ASP A 48 4.53 -2.18 0.65
N VAL A 49 4.81 -3.41 0.18
CA VAL A 49 6.03 -4.15 0.58
C VAL A 49 7.30 -3.38 0.23
N ALA A 50 7.36 -2.82 -0.99
CA ALA A 50 8.52 -2.05 -1.43
C ALA A 50 8.70 -0.76 -0.60
N SER A 51 7.59 -0.10 -0.27
CA SER A 51 7.58 1.07 0.60
C SER A 51 8.00 0.71 2.02
N ALA A 52 7.48 -0.39 2.57
CA ALA A 52 7.83 -0.92 3.88
C ALA A 52 9.32 -1.28 3.99
N LYS A 53 9.90 -1.89 2.95
CA LYS A 53 11.33 -2.13 2.89
C LYS A 53 12.12 -0.82 2.93
N THR A 54 11.69 0.19 2.18
CA THR A 54 12.35 1.50 2.17
C THR A 54 12.30 2.17 3.56
N ILE A 55 11.15 2.06 4.23
CA ILE A 55 10.97 2.54 5.62
C ILE A 55 11.86 1.77 6.59
N TYR A 56 11.94 0.45 6.45
CA TYR A 56 12.81 -0.38 7.26
C TYR A 56 14.28 0.02 7.06
N ASP A 57 14.74 0.16 5.82
CA ASP A 57 16.13 0.54 5.52
C ASP A 57 16.45 1.93 6.12
N ALA A 58 15.50 2.87 6.08
CA ALA A 58 15.63 4.19 6.70
C ALA A 58 15.70 4.12 8.24
N ALA A 59 14.83 3.32 8.87
CA ALA A 59 14.85 3.11 10.31
C ALA A 59 16.14 2.39 10.77
N ALA A 60 16.58 1.38 10.02
CA ALA A 60 17.83 0.67 10.27
C ALA A 60 19.04 1.59 10.17
N THR A 61 19.04 2.51 9.20
CA THR A 61 20.08 3.54 9.07
C THR A 61 20.06 4.48 10.28
N ALA A 62 18.90 4.97 10.70
CA ALA A 62 18.79 5.85 11.86
C ALA A 62 19.24 5.16 13.18
N VAL A 63 18.99 3.85 13.31
CA VAL A 63 19.51 3.04 14.42
C VAL A 63 21.03 2.86 14.32
N ALA A 64 21.58 2.60 13.14
CA ALA A 64 23.01 2.46 12.91
C ALA A 64 23.78 3.78 13.16
N GLU A 65 23.16 4.92 12.87
CA GLU A 65 23.67 6.26 13.19
C GLU A 65 23.49 6.63 14.67
N ASN A 66 22.92 5.72 15.48
CA ASN A 66 22.66 5.91 16.90
C ASN A 66 21.72 7.10 17.19
N LYS A 67 20.91 7.52 16.19
CA LYS A 67 19.88 8.55 16.32
C LYS A 67 18.59 8.00 16.89
N ILE A 68 18.31 6.72 16.60
CA ILE A 68 17.25 5.96 17.26
C ILE A 68 17.92 4.87 18.08
N ILE A 69 17.65 4.83 19.38
CA ILE A 69 18.25 3.85 20.29
C ILE A 69 17.17 2.84 20.70
N PRO A 70 17.24 1.58 20.21
CA PRO A 70 16.29 0.54 20.61
C PRO A 70 16.39 0.28 22.11
N GLY A 71 15.28 0.44 22.82
CA GLY A 71 15.17 0.16 24.25
C GLY A 71 14.26 -1.04 24.54
N ALA A 72 14.14 -1.39 25.83
CA ALA A 72 13.18 -2.41 26.28
C ALA A 72 11.72 -1.95 26.12
N ALA A 73 11.47 -0.63 26.16
CA ALA A 73 10.17 -0.07 25.82
C ALA A 73 10.06 0.07 24.29
N GLU A 74 8.92 -0.35 23.75
CA GLU A 74 8.64 -0.22 22.33
C GLU A 74 8.47 1.25 21.92
N VAL A 75 9.13 1.63 20.83
CA VAL A 75 8.85 2.89 20.13
C VAL A 75 8.10 2.58 18.84
N LYS A 76 6.88 3.10 18.73
CA LYS A 76 6.04 3.00 17.53
C LYS A 76 5.96 4.36 16.84
N LEU A 77 6.36 4.43 15.59
CA LEU A 77 6.35 5.63 14.75
C LEU A 77 5.30 5.47 13.65
N THR A 78 4.24 6.27 13.70
CA THR A 78 3.14 6.21 12.72
C THR A 78 3.37 7.24 11.61
N LEU A 79 3.48 6.80 10.37
CA LEU A 79 3.64 7.65 9.19
C LEU A 79 2.27 8.11 8.70
N GLY A 80 1.88 9.31 9.10
CA GLY A 80 0.59 9.92 8.79
C GLY A 80 0.47 10.35 7.33
N THR A 81 -0.77 10.39 6.84
CA THR A 81 -1.12 10.90 5.50
C THR A 81 -0.94 12.42 5.37
N ASP A 82 -0.70 13.11 6.50
CA ASP A 82 -0.42 14.55 6.59
C ASP A 82 1.07 14.89 6.44
N GLY A 83 1.92 13.91 6.12
CA GLY A 83 3.37 14.11 6.00
C GLY A 83 4.06 14.33 7.36
N LYS A 84 3.45 13.85 8.44
CA LYS A 84 4.05 13.81 9.77
C LYS A 84 4.28 12.37 10.22
N ILE A 85 5.28 12.21 11.09
CA ILE A 85 5.52 10.97 11.81
C ILE A 85 5.09 11.22 13.25
N THR A 86 4.10 10.47 13.73
CA THR A 86 3.59 10.58 15.11
C THR A 86 4.16 9.46 15.97
N PRO A 87 4.99 9.78 16.98
CA PRO A 87 5.59 8.78 17.85
C PRO A 87 4.63 8.35 18.98
N THR A 88 4.77 7.09 19.38
CA THR A 88 4.20 6.51 20.59
C THR A 88 5.31 5.72 21.29
N PRO A 89 5.72 6.08 22.52
CA PRO A 89 5.23 7.20 23.33
C PRO A 89 5.53 8.57 22.70
N SER A 90 4.74 9.60 23.03
CA SER A 90 4.89 10.94 22.45
C SER A 90 6.25 11.60 22.73
N THR A 91 6.98 11.11 23.73
CA THR A 91 8.34 11.53 24.06
C THR A 91 9.39 11.12 23.02
N ALA A 92 9.10 10.14 22.15
CA ALA A 92 9.99 9.70 21.08
C ALA A 92 9.94 10.63 19.84
N THR A 93 9.85 11.95 20.05
CA THR A 93 9.78 12.94 18.96
C THR A 93 11.09 13.03 18.18
N ASP A 94 12.23 12.86 18.85
CA ASP A 94 13.53 12.84 18.19
C ASP A 94 13.68 11.61 17.27
N ASP A 95 13.16 10.46 17.68
CA ASP A 95 13.13 9.25 16.85
C ASP A 95 12.27 9.45 15.59
N ALA A 96 11.11 10.10 15.75
CA ALA A 96 10.23 10.44 14.63
C ALA A 96 10.92 11.40 13.63
N ASN A 97 11.67 12.38 14.12
CA ASN A 97 12.45 13.29 13.27
C ASN A 97 13.60 12.55 12.59
N ALA A 98 14.34 11.71 13.31
CA ALA A 98 15.43 10.93 12.75
C ALA A 98 14.97 9.99 11.62
N LEU A 99 13.81 9.36 11.78
CA LEU A 99 13.20 8.56 10.71
C LEU A 99 12.76 9.44 9.54
N LYS A 100 12.15 10.60 9.80
CA LYS A 100 11.71 11.54 8.76
C LYS A 100 12.88 12.05 7.92
N ASP A 101 14.02 12.35 8.53
CA ASP A 101 15.21 12.82 7.83
C ASP A 101 15.77 11.77 6.85
N ASN A 102 15.62 10.48 7.20
CA ASN A 102 16.03 9.36 6.35
C ASN A 102 14.99 8.97 5.29
N LEU A 103 13.73 9.39 5.46
CA LEU A 103 12.62 9.19 4.53
C LEU A 103 12.36 10.49 3.75
N GLN A 104 13.14 10.72 2.69
CA GLN A 104 13.00 11.90 1.78
C GLN A 104 11.55 12.26 1.42
N THR A 105 10.66 11.26 1.37
CA THR A 105 9.21 11.42 1.37
C THR A 105 8.57 10.40 2.31
N ILE A 106 7.46 10.76 2.98
CA ILE A 106 6.69 9.82 3.82
C ILE A 106 5.72 9.04 2.91
N PRO A 107 5.96 7.74 2.64
CA PRO A 107 5.04 6.93 1.85
C PRO A 107 3.74 6.65 2.62
N THR A 108 2.65 6.48 1.88
CA THR A 108 1.34 6.06 2.41
C THR A 108 0.96 4.70 1.85
N ALA A 109 0.25 3.89 2.64
CA ALA A 109 -0.20 2.59 2.18
C ALA A 109 -1.24 2.72 1.06
N GLN A 110 -1.14 1.86 0.06
CA GLN A 110 -2.02 1.85 -1.11
C GLN A 110 -3.03 0.70 -1.07
N SER A 111 -2.73 -0.39 -0.36
CA SER A 111 -3.60 -1.56 -0.22
C SER A 111 -4.84 -1.26 0.64
N VAL A 112 -4.71 -0.36 1.62
CA VAL A 112 -5.76 0.06 2.54
C VAL A 112 -6.09 1.53 2.30
N LYS A 113 -7.38 1.86 2.20
CA LYS A 113 -7.82 3.26 2.06
C LYS A 113 -7.40 4.05 3.30
N ASN A 114 -6.66 5.14 3.11
CA ASN A 114 -6.08 5.95 4.17
C ASN A 114 -5.15 5.16 5.12
N GLY A 115 -4.57 4.06 4.65
CA GLY A 115 -3.65 3.27 5.46
C GLY A 115 -2.34 4.02 5.74
N THR A 116 -1.87 3.90 6.97
CA THR A 116 -0.60 4.45 7.43
C THR A 116 0.37 3.30 7.72
N PHE A 117 1.65 3.54 7.48
CA PHE A 117 2.69 2.63 7.95
C PHE A 117 2.99 2.92 9.41
N ASN A 118 3.23 1.88 10.20
CA ASN A 118 3.79 1.99 11.54
C ASN A 118 5.16 1.33 11.54
N VAL A 119 6.14 1.97 12.19
CA VAL A 119 7.45 1.39 12.44
C VAL A 119 7.57 1.13 13.92
N THR A 120 7.73 -0.13 14.29
CA THR A 120 7.97 -0.57 15.65
C THR A 120 9.46 -0.87 15.80
N ILE A 121 10.10 -0.22 16.77
CA ILE A 121 11.51 -0.40 17.10
C ILE A 121 11.60 -0.81 18.57
N LYS A 122 12.23 -1.96 18.83
CA LYS A 122 12.45 -2.50 20.18
C LYS A 122 13.79 -3.22 20.25
N ALA A 123 14.36 -3.34 21.44
CA ALA A 123 15.49 -4.22 21.69
C ALA A 123 15.00 -5.64 21.99
N ASP A 124 15.69 -6.65 21.46
CA ASP A 124 15.52 -8.03 21.91
C ASP A 124 15.93 -8.15 23.39
N SER A 125 14.99 -8.57 24.23
CA SER A 125 15.17 -8.76 25.68
C SER A 125 16.31 -9.73 26.05
N SER A 126 16.72 -10.62 25.13
CA SER A 126 17.78 -11.61 25.38
C SER A 126 19.12 -11.23 24.76
N THR A 127 19.10 -10.56 23.60
CA THR A 127 20.33 -10.32 22.80
C THR A 127 20.72 -8.84 22.71
N SER A 128 19.89 -7.91 23.21
CA SER A 128 20.08 -6.46 23.07
C SER A 128 20.24 -5.99 21.61
N LYS A 129 19.80 -6.79 20.65
CA LYS A 129 19.84 -6.47 19.21
C LYS A 129 18.60 -5.65 18.83
N PRO A 130 18.72 -4.69 17.90
CA PRO A 130 17.56 -3.99 17.36
C PRO A 130 16.63 -4.96 16.62
N ILE A 131 15.34 -4.90 16.94
CA ILE A 131 14.26 -5.46 16.16
C ILE A 131 13.50 -4.26 15.56
N ILE A 132 13.37 -4.25 14.24
CA ILE A 132 12.64 -3.24 13.49
C ILE A 132 11.57 -3.96 12.68
N GLU A 133 10.33 -3.53 12.84
CA GLU A 133 9.17 -4.08 12.14
C GLU A 133 8.37 -2.93 11.54
N VAL A 134 7.94 -3.10 10.30
CA VAL A 134 7.06 -2.17 9.59
C VAL A 134 5.73 -2.85 9.36
N SER A 135 4.65 -2.23 9.80
CA SER A 135 3.28 -2.75 9.72
C SER A 135 2.31 -1.75 9.09
N ILE A 136 1.16 -2.24 8.64
CA ILE A 136 -0.01 -1.42 8.29
C ILE A 136 -1.16 -1.88 9.18
N GLY A 137 -1.67 -1.00 10.03
CA GLY A 137 -2.55 -1.43 11.13
C GLY A 137 -1.81 -2.39 12.05
N ASP A 138 -2.38 -3.57 12.27
CA ASP A 138 -1.77 -4.65 13.08
C ASP A 138 -1.06 -5.71 12.23
N THR A 139 -1.06 -5.56 10.90
CA THR A 139 -0.44 -6.53 9.99
C THR A 139 1.01 -6.16 9.72
N GLY A 140 1.94 -7.03 10.12
CA GLY A 140 3.37 -6.90 9.79
C GLY A 140 3.60 -7.04 8.28
N VAL A 141 4.40 -6.15 7.71
CA VAL A 141 4.70 -6.08 6.27
C VAL A 141 6.15 -6.39 5.98
N TYR A 142 7.07 -5.89 6.82
CA TYR A 142 8.51 -6.10 6.64
C TYR A 142 9.28 -5.99 7.96
N PRO A 143 10.32 -6.82 8.22
CA PRO A 143 10.67 -8.02 7.45
C PRO A 143 9.58 -9.08 7.57
N ILE A 144 9.43 -9.91 6.54
CA ILE A 144 8.43 -10.99 6.56
C ILE A 144 8.92 -12.04 7.56
N THR A 145 8.19 -12.18 8.66
CA THR A 145 8.51 -13.16 9.72
C THR A 145 7.62 -14.41 9.65
N ASP A 146 6.59 -14.41 8.81
CA ASP A 146 5.70 -15.56 8.58
C ASP A 146 6.01 -16.30 7.26
N GLU A 147 5.62 -17.58 7.21
CA GLU A 147 5.73 -18.41 5.99
C GLU A 147 4.67 -18.08 4.93
N ASN A 148 3.64 -17.30 5.31
CA ASN A 148 2.51 -16.94 4.45
C ASN A 148 2.80 -15.73 3.54
N GLY A 149 3.95 -15.07 3.72
CA GLY A 149 4.34 -13.92 2.93
C GLY A 149 3.66 -12.64 3.44
N PRO A 150 4.08 -11.46 2.93
CA PRO A 150 3.87 -10.17 3.58
C PRO A 150 2.40 -9.73 3.77
N TYR A 151 1.45 -10.47 3.17
CA TYR A 151 0.02 -10.22 3.24
C TYR A 151 -0.75 -11.52 2.94
N ASP A 152 -1.43 -12.10 3.92
CA ASP A 152 -2.46 -13.12 3.66
C ASP A 152 -3.67 -12.44 2.98
N LEU A 153 -3.79 -12.63 1.65
CA LEU A 153 -4.87 -12.08 0.84
C LEU A 153 -6.11 -12.95 0.81
N SER A 154 -6.12 -14.08 1.53
CA SER A 154 -7.26 -14.99 1.53
C SER A 154 -8.42 -14.50 2.42
N ASN A 155 -8.17 -13.61 3.39
CA ASN A 155 -9.13 -13.36 4.49
C ASN A 155 -9.47 -11.89 4.83
N ASN A 156 -9.21 -10.90 3.98
CA ASN A 156 -9.53 -9.50 4.32
C ASN A 156 -10.55 -8.86 3.36
N ASP A 157 -11.81 -8.96 3.75
CA ASP A 157 -12.99 -8.24 3.22
C ASP A 157 -13.03 -6.75 3.60
N GLY A 158 -11.95 -6.22 4.18
CA GLY A 158 -11.86 -4.86 4.68
C GLY A 158 -12.25 -4.71 6.15
N SER A 159 -12.48 -5.80 6.89
CA SER A 159 -12.90 -5.74 8.29
C SER A 159 -11.89 -6.23 9.33
N SER A 160 -10.80 -6.90 8.96
CA SER A 160 -9.98 -7.57 9.99
C SER A 160 -8.50 -7.44 9.71
N ALA A 161 -7.87 -6.53 10.46
CA ALA A 161 -6.50 -6.69 10.87
C ALA A 161 -6.44 -8.04 11.62
N VAL A 162 -5.98 -9.09 10.93
CA VAL A 162 -5.79 -10.38 11.56
C VAL A 162 -4.58 -10.23 12.47
N SER A 163 -4.90 -9.99 13.74
CA SER A 163 -4.09 -10.34 14.89
C SER A 163 -3.62 -11.79 14.72
N SER A 164 -2.31 -11.95 14.60
CA SER A 164 -1.63 -13.21 14.83
C SER A 164 -0.48 -12.98 15.81
N GLY A 165 -0.85 -12.99 17.09
CA GLY A 165 -0.08 -13.70 18.12
C GLY A 165 0.89 -12.87 18.96
N HIS A 166 0.42 -12.37 20.10
CA HIS A 166 0.76 -12.87 21.44
C HIS A 166 -0.45 -12.70 22.37
#